data_AF-A0AAU9TTB1-F1
#
_entry.id   AF-A0AAU9TTB1-F1
#
_cell.length_a   1.000
_cell.length_b   1.000
_cell.length_c   1.000
_cell.angle_alpha   90.00
_cell.angle_beta   90.00
_cell.angle_gamma   90.00
#
_symmetry.space_group_name_H-M   'P 1'
#
loop_
_entity.id
_entity.type
_entity.pdbx_description
1 polymer ?
#
loop_
_entity_poly.entity_id
_entity_poly.type
_entity_poly.pdbx_seq_one_letter_code
_entity_poly.pdbx_strand_id
1 'polypeptide(L)'
;MGEKTENQISDANMSSSEVTFDNLTILKEFSNIANIVRNEDFLETVPKAKLRRVKWVLMFNCLKQGIFDEMVQEISSMWEFENMTEKLEVLEKQREKFAEINPENTVWRPKYNDVKSQLRASDAANLRKQKSILESLAKEYEARVNKLKKTVTAKRGYIKALQMDIQKYQKKNEEIISNINEKIRNHGKLTELISPNNANVHDICWSQKELEADE
;
A
#
# COMPACT_ATOMS: atom_id res chain seq x y z
N MET A 1 -18.92 -23.49 17.39
CA MET A 1 -19.90 -24.33 16.67
C MET A 1 -19.43 -24.47 15.24
N GLY A 2 -19.13 -25.70 14.81
CA GLY A 2 -18.75 -25.98 13.43
C GLY A 2 -17.74 -27.12 13.24
N GLU A 3 -17.87 -28.23 13.97
CA GLU A 3 -17.26 -29.50 13.59
C GLU A 3 -18.36 -30.37 12.98
N LYS A 4 -18.23 -30.69 11.70
CA LYS A 4 -18.82 -31.88 11.08
C LYS A 4 -17.79 -32.47 10.13
N THR A 5 -16.98 -33.36 10.69
CA THR A 5 -16.32 -34.46 9.99
C THR A 5 -17.40 -35.40 9.43
N GLU A 6 -17.50 -35.48 8.12
CA GLU A 6 -18.10 -36.62 7.43
C GLU A 6 -17.01 -37.30 6.60
N ASN A 7 -16.67 -38.50 7.06
CA ASN A 7 -15.93 -39.52 6.35
C ASN A 7 -16.59 -39.79 5.00
N GLN A 8 -15.90 -39.50 3.90
CA GLN A 8 -16.08 -40.23 2.66
C GLN A 8 -14.78 -40.98 2.37
N ILE A 9 -14.79 -42.24 2.78
CA ILE A 9 -13.95 -43.29 2.18
C ILE A 9 -14.45 -43.40 0.75
N SER A 10 -13.82 -42.67 -0.18
CA SER A 10 -14.01 -42.94 -1.60
C SER A 10 -13.13 -44.13 -1.94
N ASP A 11 -13.79 -45.24 -2.24
CA ASP A 11 -13.19 -46.45 -2.78
C ASP A 11 -12.11 -46.14 -3.79
N ALA A 12 -10.98 -46.84 -3.62
CA ALA A 12 -9.85 -46.87 -4.52
C ALA A 12 -10.31 -47.33 -5.92
N ASN A 13 -10.73 -46.36 -6.72
CA ASN A 13 -10.84 -46.51 -8.15
C ASN A 13 -9.41 -46.41 -8.69
N MET A 14 -8.68 -47.53 -8.65
CA MET A 14 -7.39 -47.74 -9.32
C MET A 14 -7.62 -47.68 -10.83
N SER A 15 -7.91 -46.48 -11.36
CA SER A 15 -7.65 -46.20 -12.76
C SER A 15 -6.14 -46.03 -12.83
N SER A 16 -5.46 -47.01 -13.43
CA SER A 16 -4.07 -46.91 -13.85
C SER A 16 -3.97 -45.82 -14.92
N SER A 17 -4.03 -44.57 -14.48
CA SER A 17 -3.42 -43.46 -15.18
C SER A 17 -1.94 -43.81 -15.28
N GLU A 18 -1.43 -43.94 -16.49
CA GLU A 18 -0.02 -44.18 -16.78
C GLU A 18 0.73 -42.89 -16.39
N VAL A 19 1.05 -42.76 -15.10
CA VAL A 19 1.75 -41.59 -14.57
C VAL A 19 3.20 -41.68 -15.02
N THR A 20 3.61 -40.77 -15.89
CA THR A 20 4.98 -40.70 -16.39
C THR A 20 5.86 -39.98 -15.38
N PHE A 21 6.69 -40.74 -14.68
CA PHE A 21 7.69 -40.19 -13.76
C PHE A 21 8.97 -39.79 -14.52
N ASP A 22 9.13 -38.48 -14.75
CA ASP A 22 10.17 -37.94 -15.63
C ASP A 22 11.51 -37.64 -14.91
N ASN A 23 11.85 -38.35 -13.83
CA ASN A 23 13.17 -38.23 -13.20
C ASN A 23 14.14 -39.28 -13.75
N LEU A 24 14.81 -38.91 -14.84
CA LEU A 24 15.76 -39.76 -15.56
C LEU A 24 16.88 -40.34 -14.68
N THR A 25 17.28 -39.64 -13.60
CA THR A 25 18.30 -40.13 -12.67
C THR A 25 17.76 -41.30 -11.86
N ILE A 26 16.55 -41.19 -11.33
CA ILE A 26 15.91 -42.23 -10.52
C ILE A 26 15.54 -43.43 -11.41
N LEU A 27 15.02 -43.19 -12.62
CA LEU A 27 14.74 -44.26 -13.59
C LEU A 27 16.00 -45.06 -13.95
N LYS A 28 17.14 -44.39 -14.07
CA LYS A 28 18.43 -45.06 -14.30
C LYS A 28 18.81 -45.97 -13.14
N GLU A 29 18.61 -45.53 -11.90
CA GLU A 29 18.89 -46.36 -10.73
C GLU A 29 17.92 -47.55 -10.62
N PHE A 30 16.64 -47.39 -10.95
CA PHE A 30 15.71 -48.53 -11.05
C PHE A 30 16.13 -49.53 -12.11
N SER A 31 16.62 -49.06 -13.26
CA SER A 31 17.17 -49.93 -14.29
C SER A 31 18.43 -50.66 -13.81
N ASN A 32 19.32 -49.99 -13.06
CA ASN A 32 20.49 -50.63 -12.45
C ASN A 32 20.08 -51.72 -11.46
N ILE A 33 19.08 -51.44 -10.61
CA ILE A 33 18.55 -52.39 -9.62
C ILE A 33 17.92 -53.60 -10.31
N ALA A 34 17.04 -53.40 -11.29
CA ALA A 34 16.40 -54.48 -12.03
C ALA A 34 17.43 -55.35 -12.78
N ASN A 35 18.57 -54.77 -13.18
CA ASN A 35 19.65 -55.46 -13.89
C ASN A 35 20.80 -55.93 -13.00
N ILE A 36 20.69 -55.80 -11.67
CA ILE A 36 21.76 -56.20 -10.75
C ILE A 36 22.09 -57.68 -10.85
N VAL A 37 21.08 -58.52 -11.10
CA VAL A 37 21.24 -59.95 -11.32
C VAL A 37 21.40 -60.21 -12.80
N ARG A 38 22.57 -60.73 -13.20
CA ARG A 38 22.83 -61.07 -14.59
C ARG A 38 22.13 -62.36 -14.98
N ASN A 39 21.92 -62.55 -16.28
CA ASN A 39 21.20 -63.71 -16.80
C ASN A 39 21.98 -65.00 -16.56
N GLU A 40 23.31 -64.94 -16.57
CA GLU A 40 24.20 -66.08 -16.28
C GLU A 40 24.01 -66.55 -14.83
N ASP A 41 24.08 -65.62 -13.88
CA ASP A 41 23.94 -65.90 -12.45
C ASP A 41 22.54 -66.48 -12.14
N PHE A 42 21.49 -65.97 -12.80
CA PHE A 42 20.14 -66.53 -12.68
C PHE A 42 20.06 -67.97 -13.23
N LEU A 43 20.66 -68.25 -14.40
CA LEU A 43 20.61 -69.57 -15.02
C LEU A 43 21.38 -70.65 -14.24
N GLU A 44 22.32 -70.26 -13.37
CA GLU A 44 22.97 -71.19 -12.45
C GLU A 44 22.02 -71.72 -11.37
N THR A 45 21.00 -70.94 -11.00
CA THR A 45 20.03 -71.27 -9.95
C THR A 45 18.84 -72.09 -10.45
N VAL A 46 18.54 -72.08 -11.76
CA VAL A 46 17.34 -72.74 -12.28
C VAL A 46 17.52 -74.27 -12.44
N PRO A 47 16.47 -75.08 -12.19
CA PRO A 47 16.57 -76.54 -12.29
C PRO A 47 16.84 -77.02 -13.73
N LYS A 48 18.05 -77.56 -13.95
CA LYS A 48 18.52 -78.01 -15.29
C LYS A 48 17.85 -79.28 -15.82
N ALA A 49 17.18 -80.06 -14.95
CA ALA A 49 16.79 -81.44 -15.26
C ALA A 49 15.32 -81.63 -15.73
N LYS A 50 14.39 -80.70 -15.47
CA LYS A 50 12.94 -80.97 -15.66
C LYS A 50 12.17 -80.01 -16.56
N LEU A 51 12.75 -78.88 -16.97
CA LEU A 51 12.02 -77.80 -17.64
C LEU A 51 12.73 -77.28 -18.92
N ARG A 52 13.20 -78.20 -19.77
CA ARG A 52 13.86 -77.87 -21.06
C ARG A 52 12.99 -77.04 -22.03
N ARG A 53 11.67 -77.04 -21.86
CA ARG A 53 10.73 -76.27 -22.70
C ARG A 53 10.51 -74.83 -22.24
N VAL A 54 10.95 -74.49 -21.03
CA VAL A 54 10.75 -73.16 -20.45
C VAL A 54 11.86 -72.23 -20.94
N LYS A 55 11.47 -71.11 -21.55
CA LYS A 55 12.40 -70.05 -21.95
C LYS A 55 12.75 -69.19 -20.72
N TRP A 56 13.56 -69.74 -19.82
CA TRP A 56 13.92 -69.12 -18.53
C TRP A 56 14.44 -67.69 -18.65
N VAL A 57 15.26 -67.41 -19.65
CA VAL A 57 15.76 -66.05 -19.91
C VAL A 57 14.62 -65.08 -20.25
N LEU A 58 13.64 -65.50 -21.05
CA LEU A 58 12.49 -64.64 -21.37
C LEU A 58 11.63 -64.39 -20.13
N MET A 59 11.36 -65.42 -19.32
CA MET A 59 10.59 -65.23 -18.09
C MET A 59 11.34 -64.34 -17.09
N PHE A 60 12.65 -64.49 -16.99
CA PHE A 60 13.48 -63.64 -16.13
C PHE A 60 13.49 -62.18 -16.62
N ASN A 61 13.60 -61.95 -17.93
CA ASN A 61 13.47 -60.62 -18.49
C ASN A 61 12.08 -60.01 -18.25
N CYS A 62 11.00 -60.81 -18.33
CA CYS A 62 9.66 -60.36 -17.96
C CYS A 62 9.56 -60.01 -16.48
N LEU A 63 10.18 -60.80 -15.60
CA LEU A 63 10.23 -60.51 -14.16
C LEU A 63 11.02 -59.22 -13.87
N LYS A 64 12.16 -59.03 -14.53
CA LYS A 64 12.95 -57.78 -14.44
C LYS A 64 12.13 -56.57 -14.86
N GLN A 65 11.41 -56.69 -15.98
CA GLN A 65 10.54 -55.63 -16.47
C GLN A 65 9.38 -55.37 -15.49
N GLY A 66 8.73 -56.41 -14.98
CA GLY A 66 7.65 -56.27 -14.00
C GLY A 66 8.11 -55.59 -12.70
N ILE A 67 9.27 -55.96 -12.16
CA ILE A 67 9.87 -55.30 -11.00
C ILE A 67 10.18 -53.83 -11.30
N PHE A 68 10.71 -53.53 -12.49
CA PHE A 68 10.96 -52.15 -12.92
C PHE A 68 9.67 -51.34 -13.02
N ASP A 69 8.63 -51.89 -13.67
CA ASP A 69 7.34 -51.22 -13.86
C ASP A 69 6.64 -50.96 -12.51
N GLU A 70 6.68 -51.93 -11.57
CA GLU A 70 6.15 -51.75 -10.22
C GLU A 70 6.90 -50.66 -9.44
N MET A 71 8.24 -50.62 -9.51
CA MET A 71 9.02 -49.54 -8.89
C MET A 71 8.67 -48.17 -9.46
N VAL A 72 8.50 -48.07 -10.78
CA VAL A 72 8.09 -46.83 -11.45
C VAL A 72 6.69 -46.43 -11.01
N GLN A 73 5.73 -47.35 -11.01
CA GLN A 73 4.34 -47.07 -10.64
C GLN A 73 4.21 -46.62 -9.18
N GLU A 74 4.88 -47.30 -8.25
CA GLU A 74 4.84 -46.96 -6.82
C GLU A 74 5.40 -45.57 -6.58
N ILE A 75 6.56 -45.26 -7.17
CA ILE A 75 7.21 -43.96 -7.02
C ILE A 75 6.42 -42.85 -7.70
N SER A 76 5.82 -43.12 -8.86
CA SER A 76 4.92 -42.18 -9.52
C SER A 76 3.74 -41.83 -8.63
N SER A 77 3.14 -42.85 -7.99
CA SER A 77 2.02 -42.68 -7.07
C SER A 77 2.42 -41.89 -5.82
N MET A 78 3.59 -42.18 -5.23
CA MET A 78 4.14 -41.40 -4.11
C MET A 78 4.45 -39.96 -4.52
N TRP A 79 4.96 -39.76 -5.73
CA TRP A 79 5.35 -38.44 -6.24
C TRP A 79 4.15 -37.51 -6.40
N GLU A 80 3.05 -38.04 -6.93
CA GLU A 80 1.78 -37.33 -7.03
C GLU A 80 1.15 -37.10 -5.65
N PHE A 81 1.08 -38.14 -4.81
CA PHE A 81 0.50 -38.04 -3.47
C PHE A 81 1.16 -36.95 -2.62
N GLU A 82 2.49 -36.86 -2.69
CA GLU A 82 3.27 -35.86 -1.96
C GLU A 82 3.34 -34.49 -2.67
N ASN A 83 2.70 -34.31 -3.82
CA ASN A 83 2.79 -33.11 -4.67
C ASN A 83 4.26 -32.67 -4.89
N MET A 84 5.13 -33.63 -5.20
CA MET A 84 6.58 -33.40 -5.27
C MET A 84 6.95 -32.39 -6.36
N THR A 85 6.22 -32.33 -7.47
CA THR A 85 6.42 -31.34 -8.53
C THR A 85 6.27 -29.91 -8.00
N GLU A 86 5.21 -29.62 -7.25
CA GLU A 86 4.99 -28.28 -6.67
C GLU A 86 6.06 -27.95 -5.63
N LYS A 87 6.39 -28.91 -4.74
CA LYS A 87 7.44 -28.72 -3.73
C LYS A 87 8.80 -28.39 -4.38
N LEU A 88 9.17 -29.08 -5.46
CA LEU A 88 10.40 -28.81 -6.19
C LEU A 88 10.38 -27.46 -6.91
N GLU A 89 9.24 -27.07 -7.51
CA GLU A 89 9.10 -25.76 -8.13
C GLU A 89 9.22 -24.63 -7.10
N VAL A 90 8.62 -24.79 -5.91
CA VAL A 90 8.75 -23.84 -4.80
C VAL A 90 10.20 -23.72 -4.35
N LEU A 91 10.91 -24.85 -4.21
CA LEU A 91 12.33 -24.85 -3.85
C LEU A 91 13.20 -24.16 -4.90
N GLU A 92 12.90 -24.36 -6.18
CA GLU A 92 13.61 -23.71 -7.28
C GLU A 92 13.39 -22.18 -7.27
N LYS A 93 12.14 -21.73 -7.13
CA LYS A 93 11.81 -20.29 -6.98
C LYS A 93 12.49 -19.67 -5.76
N GLN A 94 12.56 -20.41 -4.64
CA GLN A 94 13.28 -19.95 -3.45
C GLN A 94 14.78 -19.88 -3.71
N ARG A 95 15.37 -20.86 -4.38
CA ARG A 95 16.78 -20.87 -4.77
C ARG A 95 17.11 -19.63 -5.60
N GLU A 96 16.35 -19.37 -6.66
CA GLU A 96 16.55 -18.18 -7.50
C GLU A 96 16.44 -16.89 -6.68
N LYS A 97 15.37 -16.73 -5.91
CA LYS A 97 15.11 -15.54 -5.10
C LYS A 97 16.21 -15.23 -4.09
N PHE A 98 16.81 -16.24 -3.48
CA PHE A 98 17.78 -16.05 -2.40
C PHE A 98 19.24 -16.23 -2.83
N ALA A 99 19.51 -16.84 -3.99
CA ALA A 99 20.85 -16.94 -4.56
C ALA A 99 21.45 -15.58 -4.91
N GLU A 100 20.62 -14.62 -5.34
CA GLU A 100 21.06 -13.25 -5.64
C GLU A 100 21.38 -12.43 -4.38
N ILE A 101 20.75 -12.75 -3.25
CA ILE A 101 20.75 -11.92 -2.04
C ILE A 101 21.89 -12.30 -1.08
N ASN A 102 22.41 -13.54 -1.14
CA ASN A 102 23.37 -14.03 -0.15
C ASN A 102 24.47 -14.92 -0.78
N PRO A 103 25.51 -14.32 -1.39
CA PRO A 103 26.60 -15.05 -2.04
C PRO A 103 27.46 -15.87 -1.06
N GLU A 104 27.40 -15.59 0.24
CA GLU A 104 28.17 -16.30 1.26
C GLU A 104 27.44 -17.53 1.84
N ASN A 105 26.23 -17.86 1.36
CA ASN A 105 25.42 -19.03 1.79
C ASN A 105 25.13 -19.12 3.30
N THR A 106 25.45 -18.11 4.10
CA THR A 106 25.13 -18.10 5.54
C THR A 106 23.70 -17.64 5.74
N VAL A 107 22.76 -18.52 5.46
CA VAL A 107 21.34 -18.29 5.78
C VAL A 107 21.07 -18.79 7.19
N TRP A 108 20.43 -17.95 8.00
CA TRP A 108 20.01 -18.35 9.35
C TRP A 108 19.14 -19.62 9.27
N ARG A 109 19.45 -20.60 10.11
CA ARG A 109 18.67 -21.84 10.29
C ARG A 109 18.17 -21.88 11.72
N PRO A 110 16.91 -22.27 11.96
CA PRO A 110 16.42 -22.56 13.30
C PRO A 110 17.39 -23.49 14.04
N LYS A 111 17.98 -23.03 15.13
CA LYS A 111 18.70 -23.90 16.07
C LYS A 111 17.68 -24.45 17.07
N TYR A 112 17.81 -25.73 17.46
CA TYR A 112 16.85 -26.43 18.32
C TYR A 112 16.49 -25.61 19.58
N ASN A 113 15.22 -25.71 19.99
CA ASN A 113 14.63 -25.21 21.24
C ASN A 113 14.48 -23.68 21.46
N ASP A 114 14.89 -22.80 20.54
CA ASP A 114 14.67 -21.36 20.72
C ASP A 114 13.48 -20.82 19.91
N VAL A 115 12.28 -21.39 20.13
CA VAL A 115 11.02 -20.92 19.51
C VAL A 115 10.81 -19.41 19.74
N LYS A 116 11.24 -18.91 20.90
CA LYS A 116 11.15 -17.50 21.26
C LYS A 116 11.96 -16.61 20.32
N SER A 117 13.18 -17.00 19.95
CA SER A 117 13.97 -16.25 18.96
C SER A 117 13.33 -16.25 17.57
N GLN A 118 12.71 -17.36 17.15
CA GLN A 118 12.07 -17.46 15.83
C GLN A 118 10.83 -16.57 15.75
N LEU A 119 10.01 -16.58 16.80
CA LEU A 119 8.87 -15.69 16.94
C LEU A 119 9.32 -14.22 16.92
N ARG A 120 10.36 -13.88 17.69
CA ARG A 120 10.93 -12.52 17.68
C ARG A 120 11.47 -12.10 16.32
N ALA A 121 12.09 -13.01 15.56
CA ALA A 121 12.58 -12.71 14.23
C ALA A 121 11.43 -12.42 13.25
N SER A 122 10.35 -13.22 13.31
CA SER A 122 9.12 -13.00 12.56
C SER A 122 8.46 -11.66 12.93
N ASP A 123 8.28 -11.41 14.23
CA ASP A 123 7.70 -10.17 14.75
C ASP A 123 8.54 -8.96 14.35
N ALA A 124 9.87 -9.05 14.38
CA ALA A 124 10.74 -7.96 13.95
C ALA A 124 10.55 -7.59 12.47
N ALA A 125 10.30 -8.57 11.59
CA ALA A 125 10.00 -8.29 10.19
C ALA A 125 8.65 -7.56 10.04
N ASN A 126 7.62 -8.00 10.78
CA ASN A 126 6.31 -7.36 10.77
C ASN A 126 6.36 -5.94 11.36
N LEU A 127 7.04 -5.76 12.48
CA LEU A 127 7.24 -4.45 13.11
C LEU A 127 8.01 -3.48 12.22
N ARG A 128 9.00 -3.94 11.45
CA ARG A 128 9.68 -3.09 10.45
C ARG A 128 8.73 -2.62 9.36
N LYS A 129 7.85 -3.49 8.84
CA LYS A 129 6.82 -3.11 7.86
C LYS A 129 5.85 -2.10 8.45
N GLN A 130 5.34 -2.35 9.64
CA GLN A 130 4.43 -1.43 10.34
C GLN A 130 5.08 -0.07 10.60
N LYS A 131 6.33 -0.06 11.06
CA LYS A 131 7.12 1.17 11.25
C LYS A 131 7.19 1.99 9.96
N SER A 132 7.53 1.35 8.83
CA SER A 132 7.61 2.04 7.54
C SER A 132 6.29 2.70 7.13
N ILE A 133 5.16 2.00 7.35
CA ILE A 133 3.82 2.53 7.02
C ILE A 133 3.47 3.72 7.92
N LEU A 134 3.75 3.60 9.22
CA LEU A 134 3.49 4.68 10.18
C LEU A 134 4.34 5.92 9.89
N GLU A 135 5.62 5.74 9.55
CA GLU A 135 6.50 6.82 9.15
C GLU A 135 6.02 7.52 7.86
N SER A 136 5.54 6.76 6.86
CA SER A 136 5.00 7.38 5.64
C SER A 136 3.73 8.17 5.93
N LEU A 137 2.85 7.64 6.78
CA LEU A 137 1.60 8.31 7.15
C LEU A 137 1.89 9.60 7.94
N ALA A 138 2.82 9.55 8.90
CA ALA A 138 3.23 10.73 9.66
C ALA A 138 3.77 11.84 8.74
N LYS A 139 4.62 11.50 7.77
CA LYS A 139 5.13 12.47 6.78
C LYS A 139 4.03 13.09 5.93
N GLU A 140 3.03 12.30 5.53
CA GLU A 140 1.87 12.80 4.78
C GLU A 140 1.06 13.81 5.61
N TYR A 141 0.78 13.49 6.88
CA TYR A 141 0.07 14.39 7.79
C TYR A 141 0.84 15.68 8.04
N GLU A 142 2.16 15.60 8.27
CA GLU A 142 3.00 16.79 8.41
C GLU A 142 2.96 17.68 7.16
N ALA A 143 3.02 17.09 5.97
CA ALA A 143 2.90 17.83 4.71
C ALA A 143 1.54 18.54 4.59
N ARG A 144 0.45 17.84 4.94
CA ARG A 144 -0.91 18.41 4.92
C ARG A 144 -1.07 19.57 5.92
N VAL A 145 -0.55 19.41 7.13
CA VAL A 145 -0.55 20.45 8.17
C VAL A 145 0.24 21.67 7.70
N ASN A 146 1.42 21.47 7.12
CA ASN A 146 2.24 22.55 6.59
C ASN A 146 1.54 23.32 5.46
N LYS A 147 0.82 22.62 4.57
CA LYS A 147 -0.01 23.26 3.54
C LYS A 147 -1.12 24.10 4.15
N LEU A 148 -1.84 23.56 5.13
CA LEU A 148 -2.89 24.29 5.85
C LEU A 148 -2.34 25.52 6.56
N LYS A 149 -1.19 25.40 7.23
CA LYS A 149 -0.51 26.51 7.90
C LYS A 149 -0.19 27.65 6.93
N LYS A 150 0.34 27.33 5.74
CA LYS A 150 0.59 28.32 4.68
C LYS A 150 -0.71 29.02 4.24
N THR A 151 -1.78 28.26 4.01
CA THR A 151 -3.09 28.82 3.64
C THR A 151 -3.64 29.75 4.71
N VAL A 152 -3.57 29.36 5.99
CA VAL A 152 -4.03 30.20 7.11
C VAL A 152 -3.22 31.50 7.18
N THR A 153 -1.89 31.43 7.04
CA THR A 153 -1.03 32.62 7.02
C THR A 153 -1.40 33.56 5.87
N ALA A 154 -1.62 33.04 4.67
CA ALA A 154 -2.04 33.84 3.52
C ALA A 154 -3.39 34.54 3.76
N LYS A 155 -4.39 33.80 4.28
CA LYS A 155 -5.70 34.37 4.63
C LYS A 155 -5.60 35.45 5.71
N ARG A 156 -4.76 35.24 6.74
CA ARG A 156 -4.48 36.26 7.77
C ARG A 156 -3.84 37.52 7.17
N GLY A 157 -2.92 37.36 6.22
CA GLY A 157 -2.32 38.48 5.49
C GLY A 157 -3.36 39.28 4.71
N TYR A 158 -4.26 38.59 4.00
CA TYR A 158 -5.36 39.23 3.26
C TYR A 158 -6.30 40.01 4.17
N ILE A 159 -6.67 39.45 5.33
CA ILE A 159 -7.51 40.16 6.32
C ILE A 159 -6.83 41.44 6.82
N LYS A 160 -5.51 41.39 7.09
CA LYS A 160 -4.76 42.59 7.49
C LYS A 160 -4.77 43.67 6.42
N ALA A 161 -4.59 43.30 5.14
CA ALA A 161 -4.66 44.23 4.03
C ALA A 161 -6.05 44.90 3.94
N LEU A 162 -7.13 44.12 4.03
CA LEU A 162 -8.49 44.66 4.06
C LEU A 162 -8.72 45.59 5.25
N GLN A 163 -8.18 45.26 6.43
CA GLN A 163 -8.29 46.12 7.61
C GLN A 163 -7.60 47.47 7.40
N MET A 164 -6.43 47.48 6.76
CA MET A 164 -5.73 48.72 6.39
C MET A 164 -6.52 49.54 5.37
N ASP A 165 -7.12 48.90 4.37
CA ASP A 165 -7.96 49.57 3.38
C ASP A 165 -9.19 50.22 4.04
N ILE A 166 -9.86 49.51 4.95
CA ILE A 166 -10.99 50.03 5.73
C ILE A 166 -10.56 51.29 6.50
N GLN A 167 -9.43 51.24 7.22
CA GLN A 167 -8.91 52.39 7.96
C GLN A 167 -8.61 53.58 7.05
N LYS A 168 -8.04 53.32 5.87
CA LYS A 168 -7.77 54.36 4.86
C LYS A 168 -9.07 55.03 4.38
N TYR A 169 -10.11 54.26 4.10
CA TYR A 169 -11.41 54.81 3.69
C TYR A 169 -12.11 55.55 4.82
N GLN A 170 -12.01 55.07 6.06
CA GLN A 170 -12.53 55.78 7.24
C GLN A 170 -11.89 57.16 7.39
N LYS A 171 -10.55 57.25 7.33
CA LYS A 171 -9.84 58.53 7.40
C LYS A 171 -10.24 59.49 6.26
N LYS A 172 -10.33 58.98 5.03
CA LYS A 172 -10.78 59.80 3.89
C LYS A 172 -12.21 60.31 4.08
N ASN A 173 -13.09 59.50 4.68
CA ASN A 173 -14.46 59.92 4.98
C ASN A 173 -14.49 61.02 6.04
N GLU A 174 -13.68 60.91 7.10
CA GLU A 174 -13.52 61.96 8.12
C GLU A 174 -13.01 63.28 7.52
N GLU A 175 -12.03 63.22 6.61
CA GLU A 175 -11.52 64.39 5.88
C GLU A 175 -12.63 65.06 5.04
N ILE A 176 -13.44 64.26 4.34
CA ILE A 176 -14.58 64.78 3.54
C ILE A 176 -15.62 65.44 4.45
N ILE A 177 -16.00 64.81 5.56
CA ILE A 177 -16.96 65.37 6.53
C ILE A 177 -16.42 66.69 7.10
N SER A 178 -15.14 66.75 7.45
CA SER A 178 -14.51 67.98 7.92
C SER A 178 -14.60 69.11 6.89
N ASN A 179 -14.30 68.81 5.62
CA ASN A 179 -14.39 69.78 4.52
C ASN A 179 -15.84 70.28 4.31
N ILE A 180 -16.83 69.38 4.38
CA ILE A 180 -18.25 69.74 4.30
C ILE A 180 -18.63 70.69 5.44
N ASN A 181 -18.26 70.35 6.68
CA ASN A 181 -18.54 71.19 7.84
C ASN A 181 -17.88 72.58 7.74
N GLU A 182 -16.66 72.64 7.20
CA GLU A 182 -16.00 73.91 6.93
C GLU A 182 -16.76 74.75 5.89
N LYS A 183 -17.21 74.14 4.79
CA LYS A 183 -18.03 74.83 3.78
C LYS A 183 -19.35 75.32 4.36
N ILE A 184 -20.06 74.50 5.14
CA ILE A 184 -21.30 74.90 5.82
C ILE A 184 -21.06 76.12 6.71
N ARG A 185 -20.01 76.09 7.54
CA ARG A 185 -19.63 77.21 8.41
C ARG A 185 -19.31 78.48 7.62
N ASN A 186 -18.57 78.37 6.52
CA ASN A 186 -18.24 79.53 5.67
C ASN A 186 -19.50 80.11 5.00
N HIS A 187 -20.43 79.26 4.56
CA HIS A 187 -21.73 79.70 4.07
C HIS A 187 -22.55 80.41 5.15
N GLY A 188 -22.59 79.89 6.38
CA GLY A 188 -23.26 80.56 7.51
C GLY A 188 -22.74 81.98 7.76
N LYS A 189 -21.40 82.14 7.80
CA LYS A 189 -20.76 83.45 7.91
C LYS A 189 -21.09 84.39 6.76
N LEU A 190 -21.15 83.87 5.53
CA LEU A 190 -21.51 84.67 4.37
C LEU A 190 -22.97 85.13 4.45
N THR A 191 -23.88 84.25 4.86
CA THR A 191 -25.28 84.59 5.10
C THR A 191 -25.40 85.68 6.15
N GLU A 192 -24.70 85.57 7.28
CA GLU A 192 -24.67 86.63 8.31
C GLU A 192 -24.18 87.99 7.76
N LEU A 193 -23.22 87.98 6.82
CA LEU A 193 -22.66 89.19 6.22
C LEU A 193 -23.57 89.83 5.15
N ILE A 194 -24.29 89.01 4.39
CA ILE A 194 -25.17 89.45 3.28
C ILE A 194 -26.60 89.71 3.78
N SER A 195 -27.01 89.08 4.88
CA SER A 195 -28.31 89.32 5.49
C SER A 195 -28.44 90.82 5.76
N PRO A 196 -29.38 91.51 5.10
CA PRO A 196 -29.63 92.91 5.42
C PRO A 196 -29.97 92.98 6.90
N ASN A 197 -29.41 93.97 7.59
CA ASN A 197 -29.90 94.34 8.91
C ASN A 197 -31.41 94.56 8.74
N ASN A 198 -32.21 93.60 9.17
CA ASN A 198 -33.65 93.76 9.30
C ASN A 198 -33.86 94.70 10.48
N ALA A 199 -33.54 95.98 10.27
CA ALA A 199 -34.08 97.04 11.07
C ALA A 199 -35.59 96.92 10.92
N ASN A 200 -36.26 96.59 12.01
CA ASN A 200 -37.71 96.65 12.06
C ASN A 200 -38.09 98.09 11.72
N VAL A 201 -38.83 98.32 10.63
CA VAL A 201 -39.14 99.67 10.14
C VAL A 201 -39.89 100.48 11.22
N HIS A 202 -40.50 99.82 12.20
CA HIS A 202 -41.14 100.43 13.37
C HIS A 202 -40.19 100.95 14.45
N ASP A 203 -38.92 100.55 14.46
CA ASP A 203 -37.90 101.04 15.41
C ASP A 203 -37.11 102.25 14.86
N ILE A 204 -37.34 102.63 13.60
CA ILE A 204 -36.79 103.85 13.01
C ILE A 204 -37.64 105.02 13.50
N CYS A 205 -37.20 105.69 14.56
CA CYS A 205 -37.78 106.95 15.03
C CYS A 205 -37.43 108.04 14.01
N TRP A 206 -38.34 108.27 13.06
CA TRP A 206 -38.32 109.46 12.21
C TRP A 206 -38.67 110.67 13.09
N SER A 207 -37.70 111.16 13.85
CA SER A 207 -37.91 112.43 14.56
C SER A 207 -38.04 113.51 13.49
N GLN A 208 -39.15 114.26 13.54
CA GLN A 208 -39.57 115.26 12.56
C GLN A 208 -38.64 116.50 12.47
N LYS A 209 -37.42 116.39 12.99
CA LYS A 209 -36.42 117.46 13.12
C LYS A 209 -35.44 117.53 11.94
N GLU A 210 -35.50 116.58 11.00
CA GLU A 210 -34.66 116.56 9.79
C GLU A 210 -35.38 116.98 8.51
N LEU A 211 -36.66 117.38 8.59
CA LEU A 211 -37.45 117.86 7.45
C LEU A 211 -37.57 119.40 7.37
N GLU A 212 -36.95 120.13 8.29
CA GLU A 212 -36.90 121.61 8.33
C GLU A 212 -35.48 122.16 8.13
N ALA A 213 -34.59 121.40 7.51
CA ALA A 213 -33.25 121.86 7.14
C ALA A 213 -33.04 121.74 5.62
N ASP A 214 -33.90 122.40 4.86
CA ASP A 214 -33.60 122.98 3.55
C ASP A 214 -34.71 124.02 3.28
N GLU A 215 -34.33 125.30 3.40
CA GLU A 215 -35.16 126.50 3.09
C GLU A 215 -35.73 126.47 1.66
#